data_AF-A0A061PDZ7-F1
#
_entry.id   AF-A0A061PDZ7-F1
#
_cell.length_a   1.000
_cell.length_b   1.000
_cell.length_c   1.000
_cell.angle_alpha   90.00
_cell.angle_beta   90.00
_cell.angle_gamma   90.00
#
_symmetry.space_group_name_H-M   'P 1'
#
loop_
_entity.id
_entity.type
_entity.pdbx_description
1 polymer ?
#
loop_
_entity_poly.entity_id
_entity_poly.type
_entity_poly.pdbx_seq_one_letter_code
_entity_poly.pdbx_strand_id
1 'polypeptide(L)'
;MSQFAFKHEQTQQSQQNPQVETVQKRLKKRITLGEKCLMMIIVGIILVTALMMISNYATIYSQNSSLSDVNTSISNQQEVNAGLELQVAELSDPERILHLAQENGMQLNEGNVQVVTGE
;
A
#
# COMPACT_ATOMS: atom_id res chain seq x y z
N MET A 1 -19.31 84.22 -9.14
CA MET A 1 -18.21 84.67 -10.02
C MET A 1 -17.18 85.40 -9.16
N SER A 2 -15.92 84.99 -9.30
CA SER A 2 -14.68 85.56 -8.73
C SER A 2 -14.50 85.66 -7.21
N GLN A 3 -14.02 84.52 -6.71
CA GLN A 3 -13.06 84.39 -5.62
C GLN A 3 -11.69 84.93 -6.09
N PHE A 4 -11.15 85.93 -5.40
CA PHE A 4 -9.71 86.23 -5.44
C PHE A 4 -9.22 86.51 -4.03
N ALA A 5 -8.56 85.51 -3.46
CA ALA A 5 -7.84 85.59 -2.20
C ALA A 5 -6.45 86.17 -2.49
N PHE A 6 -6.10 87.26 -1.81
CA PHE A 6 -4.73 87.73 -1.74
C PHE A 6 -4.04 87.14 -0.50
N LYS A 7 -2.92 86.48 -0.81
CA LYS A 7 -1.92 85.79 -0.01
C LYS A 7 -1.55 86.50 1.31
N HIS A 8 -1.27 85.71 2.35
CA HIS A 8 -0.12 86.00 3.20
C HIS A 8 0.58 84.71 3.58
N GLU A 9 1.87 84.67 3.26
CA GLU A 9 2.83 83.66 3.63
C GLU A 9 3.10 83.73 5.13
N GLN A 10 3.10 82.60 5.82
CA GLN A 10 3.94 82.42 7.00
C GLN A 10 4.92 81.29 6.75
N THR A 11 6.15 81.66 7.04
CA THR A 11 7.42 81.07 6.67
C THR A 11 7.73 79.84 7.53
N GLN A 12 8.28 78.83 6.85
CA GLN A 12 9.22 77.80 7.30
C GLN A 12 9.51 77.67 8.80
N GLN A 13 9.40 76.45 9.32
CA GLN A 13 10.55 75.79 9.94
C GLN A 13 10.40 74.27 9.91
N SER A 14 11.22 73.66 9.04
CA SER A 14 11.54 72.25 9.06
C SER A 14 12.27 71.89 10.35
N GLN A 15 11.78 70.90 11.09
CA GLN A 15 12.66 69.94 11.75
C GLN A 15 12.33 68.56 11.21
N GLN A 16 13.13 68.17 10.22
CA GLN A 16 13.25 66.80 9.77
C GLN A 16 13.73 65.97 10.96
N ASN A 17 12.83 65.20 11.57
CA ASN A 17 13.26 63.94 12.14
C ASN A 17 13.56 63.05 10.92
N PRO A 18 14.79 62.57 10.68
CA PRO A 18 14.99 61.55 9.69
C PRO A 18 14.27 60.31 10.20
N GLN A 19 13.00 60.17 9.83
CA GLN A 19 12.42 58.86 9.61
C GLN A 19 13.35 58.23 8.60
N VAL A 20 14.24 57.41 9.12
CA VAL A 20 14.94 56.41 8.33
C VAL A 20 13.81 55.50 7.89
N GLU A 21 13.14 55.87 6.79
CA GLU A 21 12.51 54.88 5.94
C GLU A 21 13.66 53.95 5.59
N THR A 22 13.76 52.88 6.36
CA THR A 22 14.40 51.67 5.89
C THR A 22 13.52 51.24 4.74
N VAL A 23 13.75 51.86 3.58
CA VAL A 23 13.29 51.38 2.30
C VAL A 23 13.91 50.01 2.25
N GLN A 24 13.16 49.02 2.70
CA GLN A 24 13.46 47.63 2.49
C GLN A 24 13.46 47.52 0.98
N LYS A 25 14.66 47.70 0.40
CA LYS A 25 14.90 47.53 -1.02
C LYS A 25 14.39 46.12 -1.25
N ARG A 26 13.20 46.03 -1.85
CA ARG A 26 12.67 44.77 -2.33
C ARG A 26 13.67 44.35 -3.38
N LEU A 27 14.65 43.57 -2.96
CA LEU A 27 15.60 42.90 -3.83
C LEU A 27 14.68 42.13 -4.76
N LYS A 28 14.50 42.65 -5.99
CA LYS A 28 13.77 41.92 -7.02
C LYS A 28 14.56 40.63 -7.17
N LYS A 29 14.06 39.55 -6.54
CA LYS A 29 14.63 38.21 -6.63
C LYS A 29 14.53 37.83 -8.10
N ARG A 30 15.54 38.24 -8.87
CA ARG A 30 15.75 37.79 -10.22
C ARG A 30 16.13 36.33 -10.05
N ILE A 31 15.15 35.46 -10.27
CA ILE A 31 15.35 34.02 -10.34
C ILE A 31 16.55 33.84 -11.26
N THR A 32 17.67 33.42 -10.68
CA THR A 32 18.91 33.27 -11.42
C THR A 32 18.68 32.16 -12.44
N LEU A 33 19.31 32.25 -13.62
CA LEU A 33 19.09 31.26 -14.69
C LEU A 33 19.33 29.82 -14.21
N GLY A 34 20.24 29.63 -13.24
CA GLY A 34 20.49 28.35 -12.59
C GLY A 34 19.33 27.83 -11.74
N GLU A 35 18.57 28.71 -11.06
CA GLU A 35 17.42 28.30 -10.25
C GLU A 35 16.26 27.77 -11.11
N LYS A 36 16.05 28.34 -12.30
CA LYS A 36 15.11 27.78 -13.30
C LYS A 36 15.56 26.41 -13.81
N CYS A 37 16.86 26.22 -14.03
CA CYS A 37 17.41 24.92 -14.45
C CYS A 37 17.22 23.86 -13.36
N LEU A 38 17.52 24.20 -12.10
CA LEU A 38 17.32 23.31 -10.96
C LEU A 38 15.84 22.91 -10.79
N MET A 39 14.93 23.87 -10.94
CA MET A 39 13.49 23.59 -10.91
C MET A 39 13.05 22.63 -12.01
N MET A 40 13.56 22.78 -13.24
CA MET A 40 13.29 21.85 -14.34
C MET A 40 13.80 20.44 -14.06
N ILE A 41 15.00 20.32 -13.47
CA ILE A 41 15.58 19.03 -13.09
C ILE A 41 14.74 18.36 -12.00
N ILE A 42 14.35 19.10 -10.96
CA ILE A 42 13.51 18.57 -9.87
C ILE A 42 12.17 18.07 -10.41
N VAL A 43 11.51 18.85 -11.27
CA VAL A 43 10.25 18.44 -11.92
C VAL A 43 10.47 17.19 -12.79
N GLY A 44 11.58 17.13 -13.53
CA GLY A 44 11.96 15.96 -14.32
C GLY A 44 12.13 14.70 -13.47
N ILE A 45 12.84 14.80 -12.34
CA ILE A 45 13.03 13.69 -11.41
C ILE A 45 11.67 13.22 -10.87
N ILE A 46 10.81 14.14 -10.42
CA ILE A 46 9.48 13.80 -9.90
C ILE A 46 8.65 13.06 -10.97
N LEU A 47 8.68 13.52 -12.22
CA LEU A 47 7.97 12.86 -13.32
C LEU A 47 8.53 11.46 -13.61
N VAL A 48 9.85 11.29 -13.65
CA VAL A 48 10.48 9.99 -13.84
C VAL A 48 10.14 9.03 -12.70
N THR A 49 10.19 9.50 -11.45
CA THR A 49 9.80 8.70 -10.28
C THR A 49 8.31 8.33 -10.33
N ALA A 50 7.43 9.24 -10.74
CA ALA A 50 6.01 8.94 -10.91
C ALA A 50 5.78 7.89 -12.01
N LEU A 51 6.43 8.03 -13.17
CA LEU A 51 6.36 7.04 -14.26
C LEU A 51 6.90 5.66 -13.83
N MET A 52 7.99 5.63 -13.06
CA MET A 52 8.54 4.40 -12.51
C MET A 52 7.62 3.77 -11.46
N MET A 53 6.99 4.59 -10.62
CA MET A 53 5.98 4.14 -9.66
C MET A 53 4.78 3.52 -10.37
N ILE A 54 4.23 4.18 -11.39
CA ILE A 54 3.14 3.66 -12.24
C ILE A 54 3.57 2.36 -12.95
N SER A 55 4.80 2.29 -13.47
CA SER A 55 5.30 1.07 -14.11
C SER A 55 5.42 -0.10 -13.12
N ASN A 56 5.75 0.20 -11.85
CA ASN A 56 5.78 -0.77 -10.76
C ASN A 56 4.39 -1.11 -10.20
N TYR A 57 3.32 -0.36 -10.52
CA TYR A 57 1.94 -0.72 -10.14
C TYR A 57 1.48 -2.00 -10.82
N ALA A 58 2.02 -2.35 -12.00
CA ALA A 58 1.73 -3.63 -12.66
C ALA A 58 2.20 -4.83 -11.82
N THR A 59 3.26 -4.67 -11.03
CA THR A 59 3.75 -5.68 -10.10
C THR A 59 2.83 -5.81 -8.88
N ILE A 60 2.25 -4.72 -8.37
CA ILE A 60 1.31 -4.78 -7.23
C ILE A 60 -0.05 -5.37 -7.65
N TYR A 61 -0.51 -5.09 -8.88
CA TYR A 61 -1.77 -5.62 -9.37
C TYR A 61 -1.65 -7.10 -9.79
N SER A 62 -0.51 -7.50 -10.39
CA SER A 62 -0.24 -8.92 -10.66
C SER A 62 0.02 -9.69 -9.37
N GLN A 63 0.66 -9.11 -8.35
CA GLN A 63 0.84 -9.75 -7.05
C GLN A 63 -0.51 -9.97 -6.33
N ASN A 64 -1.47 -9.05 -6.42
CA ASN A 64 -2.81 -9.26 -5.87
C ASN A 64 -3.59 -10.35 -6.61
N SER A 65 -3.52 -10.42 -7.94
CA SER A 65 -4.16 -11.51 -8.70
C SER A 65 -3.48 -12.85 -8.43
N SER A 66 -2.14 -12.89 -8.45
CA SER A 66 -1.36 -14.09 -8.18
C SER A 66 -1.60 -14.59 -6.75
N LEU A 67 -1.73 -13.69 -5.78
CA LEU A 67 -2.04 -14.05 -4.40
C LEU A 67 -3.47 -14.54 -4.25
N SER A 68 -4.44 -13.98 -4.99
CA SER A 68 -5.80 -14.51 -5.05
C SER A 68 -5.82 -15.90 -5.65
N ASP A 69 -5.17 -16.11 -6.80
CA ASP A 69 -5.13 -17.39 -7.51
C ASP A 69 -4.42 -18.49 -6.70
N VAL A 70 -3.32 -18.12 -6.02
CA VAL A 70 -2.59 -19.02 -5.12
C VAL A 70 -3.43 -19.35 -3.87
N ASN A 71 -4.11 -18.38 -3.25
CA ASN A 71 -5.00 -18.66 -2.12
C ASN A 71 -6.18 -19.55 -2.52
N THR A 72 -6.78 -19.32 -3.69
CA THR A 72 -7.82 -20.20 -4.23
C THR A 72 -7.30 -21.61 -4.47
N SER A 73 -6.09 -21.75 -5.02
CA SER A 73 -5.46 -23.06 -5.25
C SER A 73 -5.16 -23.79 -3.94
N ILE A 74 -4.68 -23.08 -2.92
CA ILE A 74 -4.44 -23.64 -1.57
C ILE A 74 -5.77 -24.09 -0.94
N SER A 75 -6.83 -23.27 -1.03
CA SER A 75 -8.14 -23.62 -0.49
C SER A 75 -8.71 -24.88 -1.15
N ASN A 76 -8.64 -24.97 -2.48
CA ASN A 76 -9.08 -26.17 -3.21
C ASN A 76 -8.27 -27.41 -2.82
N GLN A 77 -6.94 -27.27 -2.67
CA GLN A 77 -6.10 -28.39 -2.26
C GLN A 77 -6.38 -28.83 -0.81
N GLN A 78 -6.71 -27.88 0.09
CA GLN A 78 -7.12 -28.20 1.46
C GLN A 78 -8.45 -28.96 1.49
N GLU A 79 -9.42 -28.59 0.66
CA GLU A 79 -10.70 -29.30 0.55
C GLU A 79 -10.49 -30.72 0.01
N VAL A 80 -9.68 -30.89 -1.04
CA VAL A 80 -9.34 -32.21 -1.57
C VAL A 80 -8.61 -33.06 -0.53
N ASN A 81 -7.65 -32.48 0.19
CA ASN A 81 -6.93 -33.19 1.24
C ASN A 81 -7.86 -33.61 2.38
N ALA A 82 -8.76 -32.74 2.83
CA ALA A 82 -9.75 -33.07 3.86
C ALA A 82 -10.70 -34.19 3.39
N GLY A 83 -11.12 -34.16 2.12
CA GLY A 83 -11.92 -35.24 1.53
C GLY A 83 -11.16 -36.56 1.41
N LEU A 84 -9.85 -36.54 1.15
CA LEU A 84 -9.00 -37.74 1.14
C LEU A 84 -8.78 -38.28 2.56
N GLU A 85 -8.56 -37.42 3.55
CA GLU A 85 -8.45 -37.83 4.95
C GLU A 85 -9.74 -38.47 5.44
N LEU A 86 -10.90 -37.92 5.10
CA LEU A 86 -12.20 -38.51 5.41
C LEU A 86 -12.33 -39.91 4.78
N GLN A 87 -11.98 -40.05 3.50
CA GLN A 87 -11.99 -41.36 2.82
C GLN A 87 -11.05 -42.36 3.48
N VAL A 88 -9.85 -41.94 3.88
CA VAL A 88 -8.93 -42.82 4.62
C VAL A 88 -9.55 -43.22 5.95
N ALA A 89 -10.13 -42.28 6.70
CA ALA A 89 -10.80 -42.59 7.97
C ALA A 89 -11.96 -43.59 7.79
N GLU A 90 -12.81 -43.39 6.78
CA GLU A 90 -13.92 -44.31 6.46
C GLU A 90 -13.42 -45.67 5.99
N LEU A 91 -12.38 -45.71 5.15
CA LEU A 91 -11.84 -46.95 4.59
C LEU A 91 -11.05 -47.76 5.63
N SER A 92 -10.34 -47.08 6.53
CA SER A 92 -9.58 -47.65 7.64
C SER A 92 -10.43 -47.93 8.88
N ASP A 93 -11.73 -47.63 8.82
CA ASP A 93 -12.67 -47.91 9.91
C ASP A 93 -12.66 -49.42 10.24
N PRO A 94 -12.35 -49.81 11.49
CA PRO A 94 -12.25 -51.22 11.87
C PRO A 94 -13.56 -51.98 11.71
N GLU A 95 -14.71 -51.35 11.96
CA GLU A 95 -16.01 -52.01 11.80
C GLU A 95 -16.27 -52.34 10.33
N ARG A 96 -15.97 -51.40 9.43
CA ARG A 96 -16.06 -51.62 7.98
C ARG A 96 -15.15 -52.76 7.52
N ILE A 97 -13.91 -52.81 8.01
CA ILE A 97 -12.96 -53.88 7.66
C ILE A 97 -13.48 -55.24 8.16
N LEU A 98 -13.98 -55.32 9.39
CA LEU A 98 -14.56 -56.54 9.96
C LEU A 98 -15.81 -57.00 9.20
N HIS A 99 -16.68 -56.06 8.84
CA HIS A 99 -17.88 -56.35 8.05
C HIS A 99 -17.52 -56.93 6.67
N LEU A 100 -16.60 -56.28 5.95
CA LEU A 100 -16.13 -56.77 4.65
C LEU A 100 -15.44 -58.13 4.77
N ALA A 101 -14.72 -58.37 5.86
CA ALA A 101 -14.09 -59.66 6.12
C ALA A 101 -15.12 -60.78 6.30
N GLN A 102 -16.19 -60.52 7.07
CA GLN A 102 -17.28 -61.46 7.29
C GLN A 102 -18.06 -61.76 6.01
N GLU A 103 -18.33 -60.76 5.18
CA GLU A 103 -18.96 -60.96 3.85
C GLU A 103 -18.14 -61.88 2.94
N ASN A 104 -16.80 -61.81 3.04
CA ASN A 104 -15.88 -62.68 2.31
C ASN A 104 -15.66 -64.05 2.99
N GLY A 105 -16.42 -64.36 4.05
CA GLY A 105 -16.40 -65.66 4.73
C GLY A 105 -15.29 -65.81 5.79
N MET A 106 -14.61 -64.73 6.16
CA MET A 106 -13.61 -64.75 7.23
C MET A 106 -14.29 -64.61 8.60
N GLN A 107 -13.86 -65.41 9.59
CA GLN A 107 -14.39 -65.39 10.95
C GLN A 107 -13.31 -64.91 11.92
N LEU A 108 -13.70 -64.08 12.89
CA LEU A 108 -12.80 -63.55 13.90
C LEU A 108 -12.43 -64.67 14.89
N ASN A 109 -11.14 -64.96 15.03
CA ASN A 109 -10.65 -65.90 16.04
C ASN A 109 -10.24 -65.11 17.30
N GLU A 110 -11.10 -65.15 18.32
CA GLU A 110 -10.93 -64.42 19.58
C GLU A 110 -9.63 -64.78 20.33
N GLY A 111 -9.03 -65.94 20.05
CA GLY A 111 -7.78 -66.38 20.67
C GLY A 111 -6.51 -65.73 20.12
N ASN A 112 -6.60 -64.96 19.02
CA ASN A 112 -5.43 -64.40 18.33
C ASN A 112 -5.59 -62.91 17.98
N VAL A 113 -6.32 -62.16 18.82
CA VAL A 113 -6.54 -60.72 18.65
C VAL A 113 -5.34 -59.96 19.22
N GLN A 114 -4.64 -59.20 18.37
CA GLN A 114 -3.56 -58.32 18.80
C GLN A 114 -4.00 -56.86 18.68
N VAL A 115 -4.09 -56.17 19.81
CA VAL A 115 -4.42 -54.74 19.86
C VAL A 115 -3.15 -53.96 19.53
N VAL A 116 -3.14 -53.31 18.37
CA VAL A 116 -2.05 -52.41 17.96
C VAL A 116 -2.45 -51.00 18.39
N THR A 117 -1.89 -50.53 19.51
CA THR A 117 -1.99 -49.12 19.90
C THR A 117 -1.01 -48.35 19.02
N GLY A 118 -1.52 -47.50 18.13
CA GLY A 118 -0.69 -46.59 17.35
C GLY A 118 -0.04 -45.55 18.27
N GLU A 119 1.28 -45.38 18.15
CA GLU A 119 2.02 -44.30 18.79
C GLU A 119 1.79 -42.96 18.08
#